data_AF-A0A0F8WYL6-F1
#
_entry.id   AF-A0A0F8WYL6-F1
#
_cell.length_a   1.000
_cell.length_b   1.000
_cell.length_c   1.000
_cell.angle_alpha   90.00
_cell.angle_beta   90.00
_cell.angle_gamma   90.00
#
_symmetry.space_group_name_H-M   'P 1'
#
loop_
_entity.id
_entity.type
_entity.pdbx_description
1 polymer ?
#
loop_
_entity_poly.entity_id
_entity_poly.type
_entity_poly.pdbx_seq_one_letter_code
_entity_poly.pdbx_strand_id
1 'polypeptide(L)'
;SATVITGLDHLKAETVTIWSNGAAVASKVVSAGGSITLDAATTKAHIGIGMTSDVKPLRLDPGDATFQGKEGTIYELVARVFETIGYTYGVDTSNLDTKSHSSLRSDDDLLPFQGIFDTKSQFIMRKTDGGPMTILSLMPKFDKYEE
;
A
#
# COMPACT_ATOMS: atom_id res chain seq x y z
N SER A 1 26.80 7.85 12.90
CA SER A 1 25.33 7.87 13.02
C SER A 1 24.90 9.22 13.54
N ALA A 2 23.65 9.63 13.31
CA ALA A 2 23.12 10.93 13.77
C ALA A 2 21.62 10.82 14.09
N THR A 3 21.12 11.68 14.97
CA THR A 3 19.69 11.87 15.26
C THR A 3 19.14 13.16 14.65
N VAL A 4 19.99 14.17 14.46
CA VAL A 4 19.64 15.43 13.81
C VAL A 4 20.13 15.39 12.37
N ILE A 5 19.20 15.55 11.42
CA ILE A 5 19.50 15.61 9.99
C ILE A 5 19.27 17.04 9.52
N THR A 6 20.29 17.64 8.90
CA THR A 6 20.28 19.00 8.34
C THR A 6 20.40 18.96 6.82
N GLY A 7 20.32 20.12 6.15
CA GLY A 7 20.42 20.22 4.69
C GLY A 7 19.10 19.99 3.95
N LEU A 8 17.98 20.02 4.67
CA LEU A 8 16.62 19.88 4.11
C LEU A 8 16.02 21.24 3.76
N ASP A 9 16.84 22.21 3.36
CA ASP A 9 16.39 23.59 3.12
C ASP A 9 15.30 23.71 2.04
N HIS A 10 15.28 22.77 1.10
CA HIS A 10 14.29 22.66 0.03
C HIS A 10 12.94 22.07 0.47
N LEU A 11 12.84 21.58 1.71
CA LEU A 11 11.64 20.94 2.28
C LEU A 11 11.14 21.70 3.53
N LYS A 12 11.52 22.97 3.73
CA LYS A 12 11.13 23.74 4.93
C LYS A 12 9.62 23.82 5.07
N ALA A 13 9.13 23.62 6.30
CA ALA A 13 7.71 23.57 6.65
C ALA A 13 6.90 22.43 5.99
N GLU A 14 7.54 21.58 5.18
CA GLU A 14 6.88 20.41 4.61
C GLU A 14 6.87 19.24 5.61
N THR A 15 5.83 18.42 5.51
CA THR A 15 5.78 17.12 6.19
C THR A 15 6.49 16.09 5.33
N VAL A 16 7.57 15.52 5.87
CA VAL A 16 8.39 14.54 5.17
C VAL A 16 8.17 13.13 5.69
N THR A 17 8.14 12.18 4.76
CA THR A 17 8.21 10.75 5.08
C THR A 17 9.67 10.34 5.16
N ILE A 18 9.98 9.48 6.13
CA ILE A 18 11.35 9.16 6.49
C ILE A 18 11.53 7.65 6.51
N TRP A 19 12.61 7.21 5.87
CA TRP A 19 13.09 5.83 5.91
C TRP A 19 14.46 5.80 6.56
N SER A 20 14.57 5.17 7.72
CA SER A 20 15.80 5.05 8.50
C SER A 20 16.29 3.61 8.48
N ASN A 21 17.53 3.39 8.02
CA ASN A 21 18.17 2.08 7.95
C ASN A 21 17.30 0.97 7.32
N GLY A 22 16.47 1.33 6.32
CA GLY A 22 15.60 0.38 5.61
C GLY A 22 14.21 0.17 6.22
N ALA A 23 13.84 0.90 7.27
CA ALA A 23 12.51 0.86 7.87
C ALA A 23 11.83 2.24 7.82
N ALA A 24 10.52 2.25 7.60
CA ALA A 24 9.72 3.45 7.75
C ALA A 24 9.70 3.91 9.21
N VAL A 25 9.83 5.21 9.45
CA VAL A 25 9.69 5.83 10.77
C VAL A 25 8.67 6.96 10.71
N ALA A 26 8.24 7.46 11.87
CA ALA A 26 7.24 8.51 11.96
C ALA A 26 7.65 9.75 11.14
N SER A 27 6.72 10.25 10.33
CA SER A 27 6.88 11.50 9.58
C SER A 27 7.19 12.66 10.51
N LYS A 28 7.97 13.62 10.03
CA LYS A 28 8.32 14.84 10.79
C LYS A 28 8.09 16.06 9.90
N VAL A 29 7.85 17.21 10.53
CA VAL A 29 7.82 18.51 9.83
C VAL A 29 9.22 19.09 9.85
N VAL A 30 9.72 19.54 8.70
CA VAL A 30 11.05 20.15 8.62
C VAL A 30 11.02 21.55 9.23
N SER A 31 11.95 21.81 10.15
CA SER A 31 12.07 23.10 10.82
C SER A 31 12.40 24.24 9.84
N ALA A 32 12.17 25.49 10.24
CA ALA A 32 12.59 26.66 9.48
C ALA A 32 14.12 26.69 9.21
N GLY A 33 14.90 26.00 10.05
CA GLY A 33 16.34 25.81 9.89
C GLY A 33 16.75 24.68 8.94
N GLY A 34 15.80 24.04 8.24
CA GLY A 34 16.10 22.97 7.28
C GLY A 34 16.56 21.67 7.93
N SER A 35 16.01 21.34 9.12
CA SER A 35 16.40 20.16 9.89
C SER A 35 15.23 19.40 10.51
N ILE A 36 15.46 18.13 10.80
CA ILE A 36 14.56 17.26 11.57
C ILE A 36 15.34 16.51 12.66
N THR A 37 14.63 16.09 13.71
CA THR A 37 15.16 15.22 14.77
C THR A 37 14.44 13.88 14.74
N LEU A 38 15.20 12.80 14.63
CA LEU A 38 14.74 11.42 14.67
C LEU A 38 14.75 10.89 16.11
N ASP A 39 13.83 9.97 16.40
CA ASP A 39 13.69 9.38 17.75
C ASP A 39 14.82 8.37 18.06
N ALA A 40 15.50 7.86 17.02
CA ALA A 40 16.65 6.96 17.13
C ALA A 40 17.76 7.36 16.16
N ALA A 41 19.01 7.07 16.53
CA ALA A 41 20.17 7.37 15.68
C ALA A 41 20.16 6.51 14.40
N THR A 42 20.41 7.14 13.26
CA THR A 42 20.45 6.48 11.95
C THR A 42 21.86 6.52 11.34
N THR A 43 22.19 5.55 10.47
CA THR A 43 23.41 5.60 9.65
C THR A 43 23.09 6.00 8.21
N LYS A 44 21.91 5.62 7.71
CA LYS A 44 21.39 6.03 6.40
C LYS A 44 19.91 6.37 6.50
N ALA A 45 19.57 7.58 6.06
CA ALA A 45 18.20 8.03 5.94
C ALA A 45 17.86 8.45 4.52
N HIS A 46 16.66 8.10 4.06
CA HIS A 46 16.03 8.70 2.89
C HIS A 46 14.86 9.54 3.40
N ILE A 47 14.82 10.81 2.99
CA ILE A 47 13.85 11.79 3.48
C ILE A 47 13.30 12.50 2.25
N GLY A 48 11.99 12.60 2.16
CA GLY A 48 11.33 13.29 1.05
C GLY A 48 9.85 13.50 1.32
N ILE A 49 9.19 14.15 0.37
CA ILE A 49 7.73 14.33 0.41
C ILE A 49 7.09 12.95 0.23
N GLY A 50 6.15 12.63 1.11
CA GLY A 50 5.39 11.38 1.01
C GLY A 50 4.52 11.37 -0.25
N MET A 51 4.45 10.22 -0.90
CA MET A 51 3.54 9.99 -2.02
C MET A 51 2.55 8.89 -1.64
N THR A 52 1.27 9.13 -1.95
CA THR A 52 0.26 8.08 -1.91
C THR A 52 0.04 7.56 -3.32
N SER A 53 0.29 6.27 -3.54
CA SER A 53 0.08 5.60 -4.81
C SER A 53 -1.12 4.66 -4.70
N ASP A 54 -2.09 4.87 -5.58
CA ASP A 54 -3.31 4.08 -5.65
C ASP A 54 -3.35 3.29 -6.95
N VAL A 55 -3.63 2.00 -6.83
CA VAL A 55 -3.88 1.09 -7.94
C VAL A 55 -5.33 0.63 -7.82
N LYS A 56 -6.15 1.07 -8.78
CA LYS A 56 -7.53 0.62 -8.96
C LYS A 56 -7.65 -0.01 -10.35
N PRO A 57 -7.66 -1.34 -10.48
CA PRO A 57 -7.85 -1.96 -11.78
C PRO A 57 -9.26 -1.77 -12.30
N LEU A 58 -9.45 -2.18 -13.54
CA LEU A 58 -10.77 -2.39 -14.11
C LEU A 58 -11.53 -3.44 -13.30
N ARG A 59 -12.84 -3.51 -13.52
CA ARG A 59 -13.68 -4.54 -12.90
C ARG A 59 -13.09 -5.90 -13.24
N LEU A 60 -12.88 -6.71 -12.21
CA LEU A 60 -12.38 -8.05 -12.39
C LEU A 60 -13.53 -8.96 -12.88
N ASP A 61 -13.23 -9.84 -13.82
CA ASP A 61 -14.17 -10.78 -14.43
C ASP A 61 -13.77 -12.22 -14.02
N PRO A 62 -14.73 -13.08 -13.62
CA PRO A 62 -14.47 -14.49 -13.34
C PRO A 62 -13.94 -15.30 -14.54
N GLY A 63 -14.05 -14.80 -15.77
CA GLY A 63 -13.47 -15.46 -16.95
C GLY A 63 -14.20 -16.74 -17.41
N ASP A 64 -15.23 -17.18 -16.68
CA ASP A 64 -16.19 -18.19 -17.13
C ASP A 64 -17.28 -17.57 -18.02
N ALA A 65 -18.06 -18.42 -18.71
CA ALA A 65 -19.09 -18.06 -19.70
C ALA A 65 -19.83 -16.73 -19.46
N THR A 66 -20.16 -16.00 -20.53
CA THR A 66 -20.83 -14.67 -20.56
C THR A 66 -21.33 -14.16 -19.20
N PHE A 67 -20.47 -13.44 -18.50
CA PHE A 67 -20.80 -12.77 -17.24
C PHE A 67 -21.41 -11.38 -17.44
N GLN A 68 -21.69 -10.99 -18.69
CA GLN A 68 -22.32 -9.70 -19.02
C GLN A 68 -23.74 -9.63 -18.43
N GLY A 69 -23.90 -8.84 -17.37
CA GLY A 69 -25.18 -8.59 -16.71
C GLY A 69 -25.41 -9.34 -15.41
N LYS A 70 -24.46 -10.18 -14.95
CA LYS A 70 -24.50 -10.82 -13.63
C LYS A 70 -23.64 -10.04 -12.64
N GLU A 71 -24.20 -9.72 -11.48
CA GLU A 71 -23.44 -9.16 -10.36
C GLU A 71 -22.84 -10.33 -9.56
N GLY A 72 -21.51 -10.33 -9.43
CA GLY A 72 -20.76 -11.31 -8.66
C GLY A 72 -20.02 -10.62 -7.54
N THR A 73 -19.96 -11.28 -6.39
CA THR A 73 -19.27 -10.75 -5.21
C THR A 73 -17.91 -11.41 -5.08
N ILE A 74 -16.86 -10.59 -4.98
CA ILE A 74 -15.51 -11.07 -4.66
C ILE A 74 -15.42 -11.24 -3.15
N TYR A 75 -15.13 -12.45 -2.68
CA TYR A 75 -14.94 -12.71 -1.23
C TYR A 75 -13.46 -12.75 -0.83
N GLU A 76 -12.57 -13.06 -1.78
CA GLU A 76 -11.13 -13.10 -1.57
C GLU A 76 -10.40 -12.66 -2.84
N LEU A 77 -9.30 -11.94 -2.68
CA LEU A 77 -8.37 -11.63 -3.74
C LEU A 77 -7.02 -12.29 -3.44
N VAL A 78 -6.43 -12.92 -4.45
CA VAL A 78 -5.03 -13.37 -4.38
C VAL A 78 -4.18 -12.37 -5.16
N ALA A 79 -3.27 -11.70 -4.45
CA ALA A 79 -2.34 -10.75 -5.05
C ALA A 79 -0.95 -11.38 -5.14
N ARG A 80 -0.43 -11.57 -6.36
CA ARG A 80 0.96 -11.96 -6.53
C ARG A 80 1.84 -10.73 -6.46
N VAL A 81 2.72 -10.67 -5.47
CA VAL A 81 3.61 -9.53 -5.26
C VAL A 81 5.06 -9.91 -5.51
N PHE A 82 5.89 -8.91 -5.81
CA PHE A 82 7.33 -9.04 -5.94
C PHE A 82 8.03 -7.97 -5.08
N GLU A 83 9.05 -8.38 -4.33
CA GLU A 83 9.87 -7.52 -3.47
C GLU A 83 9.08 -6.44 -2.72
N THR A 84 7.95 -6.83 -2.13
CA THR A 84 6.99 -5.91 -1.51
C THR A 84 7.04 -6.01 0.00
N ILE A 85 7.12 -4.88 0.70
CA ILE A 85 7.22 -4.84 2.18
C ILE A 85 5.86 -4.79 2.89
N GLY A 86 4.84 -4.33 2.17
CA GLY A 86 3.49 -4.15 2.68
C GLY A 86 2.73 -3.10 1.88
N TYR A 87 1.42 -3.06 2.07
CA TYR A 87 0.49 -2.18 1.39
C TYR A 87 -0.88 -2.24 2.10
N THR A 88 -1.77 -1.34 1.73
CA THR A 88 -3.18 -1.42 2.13
C THR A 88 -4.05 -1.81 0.95
N TYR A 89 -5.18 -2.46 1.22
CA TYR A 89 -6.09 -2.93 0.19
C TYR A 89 -7.53 -2.86 0.68
N GLY A 90 -8.49 -2.74 -0.24
CA GLY A 90 -9.90 -2.70 0.14
C GLY A 90 -10.84 -2.38 -1.01
N VAL A 91 -12.10 -2.10 -0.70
CA VAL A 91 -13.12 -1.76 -1.71
C VAL A 91 -13.06 -0.30 -2.15
N ASP A 92 -12.58 0.59 -1.27
CA ASP A 92 -12.38 2.00 -1.53
C ASP A 92 -11.32 2.60 -0.59
N THR A 93 -11.04 3.89 -0.75
CA THR A 93 -9.99 4.60 -0.01
C THR A 93 -10.29 4.83 1.48
N SER A 94 -11.52 4.58 1.91
CA SER A 94 -12.00 4.75 3.29
C SER A 94 -12.11 3.41 4.03
N ASN A 95 -12.21 2.31 3.29
CA ASN A 95 -12.36 0.94 3.80
C ASN A 95 -11.15 0.10 3.39
N LEU A 96 -10.04 0.28 4.10
CA LEU A 96 -8.75 -0.35 3.80
C LEU A 96 -8.28 -1.26 4.95
N ASP A 97 -7.94 -2.50 4.60
CA ASP A 97 -7.17 -3.42 5.43
C ASP A 97 -5.67 -3.28 5.14
N THR A 98 -4.84 -3.70 6.08
CA THR A 98 -3.37 -3.63 5.97
C THR A 98 -2.77 -5.01 5.78
N LYS A 99 -1.92 -5.15 4.76
CA LYS A 99 -1.03 -6.30 4.57
C LYS A 99 0.41 -5.85 4.80
N SER A 100 1.08 -6.45 5.77
CA SER A 100 2.48 -6.12 6.09
C SER A 100 3.33 -7.37 6.17
N HIS A 101 4.59 -7.25 5.75
CA HIS A 101 5.56 -8.33 5.74
C HIS A 101 6.76 -7.96 6.61
N SER A 102 7.37 -8.94 7.28
CA SER A 102 8.59 -8.73 8.07
C SER A 102 9.85 -8.51 7.20
N SER A 103 9.76 -8.88 5.92
CA SER A 103 10.81 -8.76 4.92
C SER A 103 10.17 -8.58 3.54
N LEU A 104 10.96 -8.22 2.53
CA LEU A 104 10.48 -8.17 1.15
C LEU A 104 9.89 -9.54 0.75
N ARG A 105 8.63 -9.53 0.30
CA ARG A 105 7.90 -10.73 -0.12
C ARG A 105 7.78 -10.79 -1.64
N SER A 106 8.04 -11.97 -2.18
CA SER A 106 7.86 -12.32 -3.60
C SER A 106 7.07 -13.61 -3.70
N ASP A 107 5.76 -13.53 -3.47
CA ASP A 107 4.85 -14.67 -3.34
C ASP A 107 3.39 -14.19 -3.43
N ASP A 108 2.44 -15.10 -3.25
CA ASP A 108 1.01 -14.82 -3.25
C ASP A 108 0.53 -14.37 -1.86
N ASP A 109 -0.20 -13.26 -1.83
CA ASP A 109 -0.92 -12.76 -0.66
C ASP A 109 -2.40 -13.08 -0.78
N LEU A 110 -2.91 -13.83 0.21
CA LEU A 110 -4.35 -14.02 0.41
C LEU A 110 -4.93 -12.79 1.11
N LEU A 111 -5.91 -12.16 0.47
CA LEU A 111 -6.55 -10.92 0.88
C LEU A 111 -8.06 -11.16 1.02
N PRO A 112 -8.52 -11.63 2.18
CA PRO A 112 -9.95 -11.80 2.42
C PRO A 112 -10.63 -10.43 2.54
N PHE A 113 -11.87 -10.32 2.04
CA PHE A 113 -12.71 -9.15 2.29
C PHE A 113 -13.63 -9.41 3.49
N GLN A 114 -13.50 -8.60 4.54
CA GLN A 114 -14.30 -8.72 5.76
C GLN A 114 -15.73 -8.18 5.54
N GLY A 115 -16.61 -8.98 4.94
CA GLY A 115 -18.07 -8.73 4.93
C GLY A 115 -18.55 -7.52 4.13
N ILE A 116 -17.66 -6.77 3.49
CA ILE A 116 -18.02 -5.72 2.53
C ILE A 116 -17.95 -6.34 1.14
N PHE A 117 -19.13 -6.77 0.70
CA PHE A 117 -19.34 -7.31 -0.63
C PHE A 117 -19.42 -6.16 -1.63
N ASP A 118 -18.40 -5.99 -2.47
CA ASP A 118 -18.51 -5.07 -3.60
C ASP A 118 -19.26 -5.77 -4.75
N THR A 119 -20.48 -5.30 -5.02
CA THR A 119 -21.28 -5.74 -6.18
C THR A 119 -20.66 -5.30 -7.51
N LYS A 120 -19.72 -4.34 -7.49
CA LYS A 120 -19.06 -3.81 -8.69
C LYS A 120 -17.74 -4.49 -9.01
N SER A 121 -17.30 -5.47 -8.20
CA SER A 121 -16.05 -6.24 -8.44
C SER A 121 -14.83 -5.33 -8.65
N GLN A 122 -14.77 -4.22 -7.90
CA GLN A 122 -13.65 -3.30 -7.87
C GLN A 122 -12.93 -3.41 -6.54
N PHE A 123 -11.62 -3.22 -6.58
CA PHE A 123 -10.81 -3.11 -5.39
C PHE A 123 -9.76 -2.03 -5.61
N ILE A 124 -9.17 -1.57 -4.53
CA ILE A 124 -8.04 -0.66 -4.53
C ILE A 124 -6.91 -1.28 -3.73
N MET A 125 -5.68 -1.08 -4.20
CA MET A 125 -4.47 -1.23 -3.41
C MET A 125 -3.81 0.14 -3.28
N ARG A 126 -3.32 0.45 -2.09
CA ARG A 126 -2.74 1.73 -1.77
C ARG A 126 -1.39 1.55 -1.09
N LYS A 127 -0.47 2.44 -1.42
CA LYS A 127 0.83 2.54 -0.77
C LYS A 127 1.10 3.99 -0.38
N THR A 128 1.26 4.23 0.91
CA THR A 128 1.47 5.58 1.47
C THR A 128 2.90 5.79 1.98
N ASP A 129 3.55 4.74 2.46
CA ASP A 129 4.95 4.82 2.83
C ASP A 129 5.84 4.63 1.57
N GLY A 130 7.06 5.17 1.58
CA GLY A 130 7.97 5.12 0.41
C GLY A 130 8.58 3.74 0.10
N GLY A 131 8.14 2.67 0.77
CA GLY A 131 8.64 1.31 0.53
C GLY A 131 8.19 0.70 -0.80
N PRO A 132 8.86 -0.36 -1.26
CA PRO A 132 8.53 -1.00 -2.53
C PRO A 132 7.18 -1.72 -2.47
N MET A 133 6.43 -1.58 -3.56
CA MET A 133 5.22 -2.34 -3.88
C MET A 133 5.23 -2.66 -5.37
N THR A 134 5.26 -3.94 -5.71
CA THR A 134 5.16 -4.41 -7.11
C THR A 134 4.13 -5.50 -7.19
N ILE A 135 3.07 -5.23 -7.95
CA ILE A 135 1.94 -6.13 -8.17
C ILE A 135 2.17 -6.83 -9.50
N LEU A 136 2.31 -8.16 -9.48
CA LEU A 136 2.48 -8.98 -10.67
C LEU A 136 1.14 -9.49 -11.21
N SER A 137 0.22 -9.85 -10.33
CA SER A 137 -1.08 -10.39 -10.71
C SER A 137 -2.13 -10.21 -9.61
N LEU A 138 -3.39 -10.17 -10.02
CA LEU A 138 -4.55 -9.94 -9.18
C LEU A 138 -5.61 -10.94 -9.61
N MET A 139 -5.89 -11.91 -8.75
CA MET A 139 -6.70 -13.08 -9.07
C MET A 139 -7.89 -13.12 -8.11
N PRO A 140 -9.08 -12.68 -8.54
CA PRO A 140 -10.28 -12.69 -7.70
C PRO A 140 -10.77 -14.12 -7.49
N LYS A 141 -11.35 -14.37 -6.33
CA LYS A 141 -12.23 -15.51 -6.08
C LYS A 141 -13.65 -15.01 -5.88
N PHE A 142 -14.54 -15.51 -6.73
CA PHE A 142 -15.96 -15.18 -6.72
C PHE A 142 -16.73 -16.25 -6.00
N ASP A 143 -17.72 -15.82 -5.20
CA ASP A 143 -18.68 -16.77 -4.65
C ASP A 143 -19.62 -17.19 -5.79
N LYS A 144 -19.85 -18.49 -5.95
CA LYS A 144 -20.85 -18.97 -6.90
C LYS A 144 -22.19 -18.82 -6.21
N TYR A 145 -23.03 -17.89 -6.68
CA TYR A 145 -24.46 -18.07 -6.46
C TYR A 145 -24.86 -19.34 -7.23
N GLU A 146 -25.16 -20.42 -6.51
CA GLU A 146 -25.88 -21.55 -7.09
C GLU A 146 -27.29 -21.06 -7.48
N GLU A 147 -27.72 -21.45 -8.68
CA GLU A 147 -29.06 -21.16 -9.23
C GLU A 147 -30.20 -21.74 -8.37
#